data_AF-B9S447-F1
#
_entry.id   AF-B9S447-F1
#
_cell.length_a   1.000
_cell.length_b   1.000
_cell.length_c   1.000
_cell.angle_alpha   90.00
_cell.angle_beta   90.00
_cell.angle_gamma   90.00
#
_symmetry.space_group_name_H-M   'P 1'
#
loop_
_entity.id
_entity.type
_entity.pdbx_description
1 polymer ?
#
loop_
_entity_poly.entity_id
_entity_poly.type
_entity_poly.pdbx_seq_one_letter_code
_entity_poly.pdbx_strand_id
1 'polypeptide(L)'
;MAVSVHFFLASSLLLIFVSPSIAQQSFRPRALVVPVSKDASTLQYVTQVEQRTPLVPINLVVHLGGKFLWIDCEQNYVSSTYRPARCGSALCSLGGSDGCGDCFSGPRPGCNNNTCGVSPDNPFTNTATGGELATDVVSVNSTNGSNPGRAVTVPRFLFACAPTFLLQGLATGAVGIAGLGRNRAAFPSQFASAFSLHRKFAICLGSVQVSDDVLCLGLIDGGSNPRTSIVIGGYQVENNLLQFDLATSRLGFSSLLFGRMTTCANFNFTSVA
;
A
#
# COMPACT_ATOMS: atom_id res chain seq x y z
N MET A 1 -64.13 -69.04 -10.19
CA MET A 1 -63.93 -67.58 -10.30
C MET A 1 -62.59 -67.26 -9.65
N ALA A 2 -61.54 -67.08 -10.45
CA ALA A 2 -60.20 -66.74 -10.00
C ALA A 2 -59.63 -65.74 -11.01
N VAL A 3 -59.25 -64.55 -10.56
CA VAL A 3 -58.57 -63.54 -11.38
C VAL A 3 -57.26 -63.20 -10.67
N SER A 4 -56.17 -63.44 -11.40
CA SER A 4 -54.78 -63.18 -11.01
C SER A 4 -54.46 -61.69 -11.19
N VAL A 5 -53.75 -61.09 -10.23
CA VAL A 5 -53.22 -59.72 -10.33
C VAL A 5 -51.70 -59.78 -10.13
N HIS A 6 -50.95 -59.58 -11.21
CA HIS A 6 -49.50 -59.42 -11.20
C HIS A 6 -49.14 -57.95 -10.94
N PHE A 7 -48.44 -57.67 -9.84
CA PHE A 7 -47.86 -56.35 -9.55
C PHE A 7 -46.48 -56.23 -10.22
N PHE A 8 -46.37 -55.38 -11.24
CA PHE A 8 -45.09 -54.92 -11.79
C PHE A 8 -44.56 -53.75 -10.94
N LEU A 9 -43.46 -53.95 -10.20
CA LEU A 9 -42.71 -52.87 -9.55
C LEU A 9 -41.81 -52.19 -10.59
N ALA A 10 -42.23 -51.01 -11.06
CA ALA A 10 -41.41 -50.14 -11.90
C ALA A 10 -40.31 -49.48 -11.05
N SER A 11 -39.06 -49.90 -11.24
CA SER A 11 -37.88 -49.28 -10.65
C SER A 11 -37.59 -47.94 -11.34
N SER A 12 -38.00 -46.83 -10.70
CA SER A 12 -37.62 -45.47 -11.12
C SER A 12 -36.16 -45.18 -10.75
N LEU A 13 -35.26 -45.32 -11.73
CA LEU A 13 -33.88 -44.83 -11.63
C LEU A 13 -33.90 -43.29 -11.59
N LEU A 14 -33.85 -42.70 -10.39
CA LEU A 14 -33.57 -41.28 -10.19
C LEU A 14 -32.11 -41.00 -10.53
N LEU A 15 -31.85 -40.55 -11.76
CA LEU A 15 -30.56 -39.96 -12.14
C LEU A 15 -30.40 -38.63 -11.40
N ILE A 16 -29.67 -38.64 -10.29
CA ILE A 16 -29.23 -37.43 -9.59
C ILE A 16 -28.22 -36.74 -10.51
N PHE A 17 -28.66 -35.71 -11.23
CA PHE A 17 -27.77 -34.77 -11.90
C PHE A 17 -27.02 -33.97 -10.82
N VAL A 18 -25.86 -34.48 -10.39
CA VAL A 18 -24.90 -33.71 -9.61
C VAL A 18 -24.30 -32.68 -10.57
N SER A 19 -24.91 -31.51 -10.65
CA SER A 19 -24.29 -30.36 -11.32
C SER A 19 -22.95 -30.08 -10.62
N PRO A 20 -21.80 -30.18 -11.30
CA PRO A 20 -20.56 -29.73 -10.70
C PRO A 20 -20.65 -28.21 -10.58
N SER A 21 -20.96 -27.71 -9.38
CA SER A 21 -20.72 -26.31 -9.07
C SER A 21 -19.21 -26.09 -9.19
N ILE A 22 -18.78 -25.53 -10.32
CA ILE A 22 -17.42 -25.01 -10.47
C ILE A 22 -17.35 -23.81 -9.53
N ALA A 23 -16.94 -24.05 -8.28
CA ALA A 23 -16.63 -22.99 -7.34
C ALA A 23 -15.50 -22.16 -7.96
N GLN A 24 -15.80 -20.92 -8.34
CA GLN A 24 -14.81 -19.99 -8.88
C GLN A 24 -13.72 -19.80 -7.83
N GLN A 25 -12.53 -20.32 -8.09
CA GLN A 25 -11.42 -20.20 -7.14
C GLN A 25 -11.16 -18.72 -6.87
N SER A 26 -11.26 -18.34 -5.59
CA SER A 26 -10.93 -17.00 -5.13
C SER A 26 -9.46 -16.73 -5.46
N PHE A 27 -9.21 -15.77 -6.34
CA PHE A 27 -7.86 -15.35 -6.64
C PHE A 27 -7.28 -14.60 -5.46
N ARG A 28 -6.11 -15.06 -5.00
CA ARG A 28 -5.30 -14.35 -4.02
C ARG A 28 -3.92 -14.13 -4.62
N PRO A 29 -3.45 -12.88 -4.74
CA PRO A 29 -2.12 -12.60 -5.25
C PRO A 29 -1.07 -13.14 -4.29
N ARG A 30 0.11 -13.52 -4.79
CA ARG A 30 1.26 -13.94 -3.97
C ARG A 30 2.23 -12.79 -3.67
N ALA A 31 2.13 -11.70 -4.44
CA ALA A 31 2.86 -10.46 -4.26
C ALA A 31 2.10 -9.32 -4.94
N LEU A 32 2.44 -8.09 -4.56
CA LEU A 32 1.90 -6.85 -5.13
C LEU A 32 3.04 -5.98 -5.63
N VAL A 33 2.76 -5.08 -6.57
CA VAL A 33 3.71 -4.12 -7.09
C VAL A 33 3.04 -2.75 -7.25
N VAL A 34 3.78 -1.71 -6.88
CA VAL A 34 3.45 -0.32 -7.20
C VAL A 34 4.69 0.31 -7.84
N PRO A 35 4.55 1.04 -8.97
CA PRO A 35 5.67 1.74 -9.56
C PRO A 35 6.10 2.89 -8.65
N VAL A 36 7.41 3.14 -8.61
CA VAL A 36 7.99 4.27 -7.89
C VAL A 36 8.91 5.01 -8.84
N SER A 37 8.73 6.32 -8.96
CA SER A 37 9.57 7.22 -9.74
C SER A 37 10.18 8.28 -8.83
N LYS A 38 11.33 8.82 -9.23
CA LYS A 38 11.93 9.97 -8.52
C LYS A 38 11.44 11.26 -9.16
N ASP A 39 10.90 12.16 -8.35
CA ASP A 39 10.59 13.51 -8.77
C ASP A 39 11.89 14.32 -8.92
N ALA A 40 12.09 14.94 -10.08
CA ALA A 40 13.34 15.64 -10.39
C ALA A 40 13.52 16.92 -9.56
N SER A 41 12.42 17.59 -9.19
CA SER A 41 12.45 18.90 -8.53
C SER A 41 12.70 18.80 -7.02
N THR A 42 12.07 17.82 -6.37
CA THR A 42 12.12 17.62 -4.92
C THR A 42 13.04 16.47 -4.52
N LEU A 43 13.50 15.67 -5.48
CA LEU A 43 14.26 14.43 -5.28
C LEU A 43 13.50 13.37 -4.48
N GLN A 44 12.21 13.57 -4.24
CA GLN A 44 11.34 12.64 -3.53
C GLN A 44 10.97 11.46 -4.41
N TYR A 45 10.70 10.31 -3.78
CA TYR A 45 10.16 9.16 -4.49
C TYR A 45 8.63 9.20 -4.42
N VAL A 46 7.99 9.09 -5.58
CA VAL A 46 6.55 9.16 -5.75
C VAL A 46 6.04 7.83 -6.28
N THR A 47 4.94 7.34 -5.71
CA THR A 47 4.21 6.19 -6.22
C THR A 47 2.81 6.59 -6.62
N GLN A 48 2.20 5.84 -7.55
CA GLN A 48 0.82 6.05 -7.97
C GLN A 48 -0.01 4.81 -7.63
N VAL A 49 -1.16 5.04 -7.02
CA VAL A 49 -2.14 4.00 -6.69
C VAL A 49 -3.54 4.46 -7.07
N GLU A 50 -4.47 3.54 -7.18
CA GLU A 50 -5.88 3.86 -7.42
C GLU A 50 -6.62 3.91 -6.08
N GLN A 51 -7.43 4.95 -5.85
CA GLN A 51 -8.26 5.07 -4.64
C GLN A 51 -9.67 5.56 -5.00
N ARG A 52 -10.59 5.46 -4.03
CA ARG A 52 -11.94 6.05 -4.03
C ARG A 52 -12.96 5.25 -4.85
N THR A 53 -14.18 5.75 -4.93
CA THR A 53 -15.22 5.25 -5.83
C THR A 53 -16.00 6.43 -6.44
N PRO A 54 -15.88 6.69 -7.75
CA PRO A 54 -15.11 5.94 -8.76
C PRO A 54 -13.59 5.96 -8.48
N LEU A 55 -12.88 4.94 -8.98
CA LEU A 55 -11.42 4.86 -8.82
C LEU A 55 -10.75 6.01 -9.56
N VAL A 56 -9.81 6.66 -8.88
CA VAL A 56 -8.96 7.72 -9.43
C VAL A 56 -7.49 7.46 -9.08
N PRO A 57 -6.56 7.72 -10.01
CA PRO A 57 -5.14 7.62 -9.72
C PRO A 57 -4.72 8.77 -8.80
N ILE A 58 -3.96 8.44 -7.77
CA ILE A 58 -3.41 9.41 -6.82
C ILE A 58 -1.90 9.22 -6.69
N ASN A 59 -1.17 10.34 -6.67
CA ASN A 59 0.26 10.35 -6.46
C ASN A 59 0.57 10.54 -4.98
N LEU A 60 1.45 9.71 -4.44
CA LEU A 60 1.82 9.66 -3.03
C LEU A 60 3.33 9.68 -2.90
N VAL A 61 3.85 10.55 -2.03
CA VAL A 61 5.28 10.53 -1.69
C VAL A 61 5.57 9.35 -0.78
N VAL A 62 6.62 8.59 -1.06
CA VAL A 62 7.02 7.42 -0.29
C VAL A 62 7.77 7.84 0.97
N HIS A 63 7.27 7.43 2.13
CA HIS A 63 7.93 7.67 3.42
C HIS A 63 8.21 6.35 4.15
N LEU A 64 9.48 5.92 4.16
CA LEU A 64 9.89 4.65 4.77
C LEU A 64 9.61 4.57 6.28
N GLY A 65 9.65 5.72 6.97
CA GLY A 65 9.37 5.83 8.40
C GLY A 65 7.89 6.08 8.73
N GLY A 66 7.04 6.38 7.74
CA GLY A 66 5.67 6.82 7.95
C GLY A 66 4.77 5.72 8.53
N LYS A 67 3.95 6.07 9.52
CA LYS A 67 3.10 5.11 10.25
C LYS A 67 1.90 4.61 9.43
N PHE A 68 1.39 5.41 8.50
CA PHE A 68 0.19 5.11 7.73
C PHE A 68 0.20 5.90 6.42
N LEU A 69 -0.72 5.55 5.52
CA LEU A 69 -1.11 6.41 4.40
C LEU A 69 -1.84 7.63 4.96
N TRP A 70 -1.49 8.83 4.51
CA TRP A 70 -2.32 10.01 4.73
C TRP A 70 -2.52 10.79 3.43
N ILE A 71 -3.70 11.41 3.29
CA ILE A 71 -4.14 12.08 2.05
C ILE A 71 -4.87 13.38 2.41
N ASP A 72 -4.71 14.41 1.57
CA ASP A 72 -5.52 15.62 1.63
C ASP A 72 -7.00 15.29 1.38
N CYS A 73 -7.82 15.49 2.42
CA CYS A 73 -9.27 15.32 2.34
C CYS A 73 -10.02 16.66 2.24
N GLU A 74 -9.33 17.80 2.37
CA GLU A 74 -9.95 19.11 2.31
C GLU A 74 -10.29 19.52 0.87
N GLN A 75 -9.42 19.19 -0.08
CA GLN A 75 -9.58 19.54 -1.48
C GLN A 75 -9.97 18.35 -2.36
N ASN A 76 -11.12 18.47 -3.03
CA ASN A 76 -11.53 17.57 -4.12
C ASN A 76 -11.54 16.08 -3.75
N TYR A 77 -11.79 15.75 -2.48
CA TYR A 77 -11.98 14.36 -2.05
C TYR A 77 -13.45 13.96 -2.25
N VAL A 78 -13.71 13.16 -3.27
CA VAL A 78 -15.05 12.63 -3.59
C VAL A 78 -14.98 11.12 -3.70
N SER A 79 -15.74 10.41 -2.85
CA SER A 79 -15.83 8.96 -2.87
C SER A 79 -17.13 8.48 -2.23
N SER A 80 -17.86 7.57 -2.88
CA SER A 80 -19.07 6.97 -2.30
C SER A 80 -18.78 5.86 -1.27
N THR A 81 -17.54 5.37 -1.23
CA THR A 81 -17.08 4.28 -0.34
C THR A 81 -16.22 4.78 0.82
N TYR A 82 -15.93 6.08 0.89
CA TYR A 82 -15.34 6.72 2.06
C TYR A 82 -16.18 6.46 3.32
N ARG A 83 -15.54 6.03 4.40
CA ARG A 83 -16.18 5.85 5.71
C ARG A 83 -15.26 6.36 6.81
N PRO A 84 -15.73 7.29 7.67
CA PRO A 84 -14.96 7.73 8.82
C PRO A 84 -14.81 6.61 9.85
N ALA A 85 -13.66 6.50 10.50
CA ALA A 85 -13.43 5.53 11.56
C ALA A 85 -13.97 6.06 12.89
N ARG A 86 -15.03 5.44 13.39
CA ARG A 86 -15.69 5.85 14.64
C ARG A 86 -14.86 5.47 15.86
N CYS A 87 -14.89 6.33 16.87
CA CYS A 87 -14.23 6.09 18.15
C CYS A 87 -14.63 4.76 18.81
N GLY A 88 -13.69 4.18 19.54
CA GLY A 88 -13.84 2.87 20.18
C GLY A 88 -13.85 1.68 19.21
N SER A 89 -13.77 1.91 17.89
CA SER A 89 -13.71 0.82 16.91
C SER A 89 -12.34 0.15 16.86
N ALA A 90 -12.32 -1.10 16.38
CA ALA A 90 -11.08 -1.82 16.11
C ALA A 90 -10.18 -1.10 15.08
N LEU A 91 -10.75 -0.29 14.19
CA LEU A 91 -10.01 0.52 13.23
C LEU A 91 -9.18 1.61 13.92
N CYS A 92 -9.73 2.26 14.96
CA CYS A 92 -8.99 3.25 15.74
C CYS A 92 -7.83 2.62 16.51
N SER A 93 -8.05 1.42 17.06
CA SER A 93 -6.98 0.65 17.72
C SER A 93 -5.89 0.23 16.72
N LEU A 94 -6.28 -0.16 15.50
CA LEU A 94 -5.35 -0.53 14.43
C LEU A 94 -4.52 0.67 13.95
N GLY A 95 -5.16 1.84 13.84
CA GLY A 95 -4.54 3.10 13.41
C GLY A 95 -3.65 3.75 14.46
N GLY A 96 -3.65 3.25 15.71
CA GLY A 96 -2.88 3.83 16.80
C GLY A 96 -3.35 5.24 17.16
N SER A 97 -4.67 5.43 17.20
CA SER A 97 -5.29 6.73 17.49
C SER A 97 -4.90 7.27 18.86
N ASP A 98 -4.63 8.58 18.90
CA ASP A 98 -4.23 9.32 20.11
C ASP A 98 -5.43 9.90 20.87
N GLY A 99 -6.64 9.80 20.32
CA GLY A 99 -7.84 10.35 20.92
C GLY A 99 -9.05 10.40 19.99
N CYS A 100 -10.11 11.00 20.49
CA CYS A 100 -11.38 11.14 19.81
C CYS A 100 -11.72 12.61 19.62
N GLY A 101 -12.28 12.95 18.45
CA GLY A 101 -12.63 14.32 18.11
C GLY A 101 -13.98 14.43 17.44
N ASP A 102 -14.50 15.65 17.48
CA ASP A 102 -15.65 16.11 16.73
C ASP A 102 -15.23 17.22 15.78
N CYS A 103 -15.98 17.39 14.68
CA CYS A 103 -15.76 18.46 13.73
C CYS A 103 -16.97 19.41 13.71
N PHE A 104 -16.73 20.70 13.94
CA PHE A 104 -17.79 21.71 14.04
C PHE A 104 -18.24 22.29 12.69
N SER A 105 -17.89 21.63 11.58
CA SER A 105 -18.32 22.00 10.22
C SER A 105 -19.25 20.94 9.63
N GLY A 106 -19.84 21.22 8.46
CA GLY A 106 -20.71 20.26 7.77
C GLY A 106 -20.00 18.92 7.50
N PRO A 107 -20.67 17.77 7.69
CA PRO A 107 -20.05 16.45 7.50
C PRO A 107 -19.48 16.26 6.10
N ARG A 108 -18.20 15.91 6.02
CA ARG A 108 -17.47 15.66 4.77
C ARG A 108 -16.25 14.77 5.04
N PRO A 109 -15.54 14.25 4.02
CA PRO A 109 -14.26 13.60 4.24
C PRO A 109 -13.30 14.48 5.05
N GLY A 110 -12.77 13.93 6.14
CA GLY A 110 -11.88 14.64 7.07
C GLY A 110 -12.58 15.54 8.09
N CYS A 111 -13.91 15.59 8.11
CA CYS A 111 -14.69 16.33 9.10
C CYS A 111 -15.97 15.58 9.48
N ASN A 112 -15.90 14.83 10.58
CA ASN A 112 -17.01 14.04 11.11
C ASN A 112 -16.96 14.03 12.65
N ASN A 113 -18.12 13.79 13.28
CA ASN A 113 -18.21 13.67 14.73
C ASN A 113 -17.87 12.26 15.22
N ASN A 114 -17.39 12.14 16.46
CA ASN A 114 -17.09 10.88 17.12
C ASN A 114 -16.12 9.98 16.30
N THR A 115 -15.02 10.56 15.85
CA THR A 115 -14.03 9.88 15.00
C THR A 115 -12.65 9.86 15.64
N CYS A 116 -11.86 8.83 15.32
CA CYS A 116 -10.52 8.75 15.87
C CYS A 116 -9.58 9.73 15.20
N GLY A 117 -8.84 10.47 16.05
CA GLY A 117 -7.74 11.33 15.65
C GLY A 117 -6.42 10.58 15.62
N VAL A 118 -5.59 10.90 14.64
CA VAL A 118 -4.16 10.52 14.54
C VAL A 118 -3.35 11.73 14.15
N SER A 119 -2.03 11.63 14.25
CA SER A 119 -1.11 12.69 13.81
C SER A 119 -0.41 12.36 12.48
N PRO A 120 -0.97 12.72 11.31
CA PRO A 120 -0.21 12.70 10.06
C PRO A 120 0.94 13.71 10.12
N ASP A 121 2.11 13.28 9.67
CA ASP A 121 3.33 14.07 9.62
C ASP A 121 3.86 14.23 8.19
N ASN A 122 4.42 15.41 7.91
CA ASN A 122 5.22 15.68 6.73
C ASN A 122 6.70 15.74 7.16
N PRO A 123 7.51 14.71 6.80
CA PRO A 123 8.91 14.64 7.21
C PRO A 123 9.82 15.65 6.48
N PHE A 124 9.37 16.23 5.37
CA PHE A 124 10.16 17.17 4.58
C PHE A 124 10.09 18.60 5.12
N THR A 125 8.98 18.94 5.78
CA THR A 125 8.79 20.23 6.47
C THR A 125 8.86 20.10 7.99
N ASN A 126 9.01 18.88 8.51
CA ASN A 126 8.97 18.56 9.94
C ASN A 126 7.71 19.10 10.64
N THR A 127 6.56 18.95 9.97
CA THR A 127 5.27 19.44 10.44
C THR A 127 4.37 18.25 10.74
N ALA A 128 3.62 18.30 11.84
CA ALA A 128 2.58 17.34 12.16
C ALA A 128 1.32 18.09 12.59
N THR A 129 0.16 17.46 12.39
CA THR A 129 -1.13 18.05 12.74
C THR A 129 -2.11 16.95 13.14
N GLY A 130 -3.29 17.30 13.61
CA GLY A 130 -4.39 16.36 13.80
C GLY A 130 -5.03 15.97 12.48
N GLY A 131 -5.39 14.70 12.34
CA GLY A 131 -6.10 14.16 11.19
C GLY A 131 -7.10 13.08 11.59
N GLU A 132 -8.20 12.98 10.85
CA GLU A 132 -9.23 11.97 11.06
C GLU A 132 -8.82 10.64 10.42
N LEU A 133 -8.95 9.52 11.13
CA LEU A 133 -8.86 8.19 10.51
C LEU A 133 -10.10 7.87 9.69
N ALA A 134 -9.89 7.33 8.49
CA ALA A 134 -10.94 6.91 7.60
C ALA A 134 -10.57 5.63 6.86
N THR A 135 -11.58 4.99 6.27
CA THR A 135 -11.39 3.88 5.34
C THR A 135 -11.98 4.21 3.98
N ASP A 136 -11.30 3.80 2.93
CA ASP A 136 -11.79 3.87 1.56
C ASP A 136 -11.18 2.73 0.75
N VAL A 137 -11.58 2.61 -0.51
CA VAL A 137 -11.06 1.64 -1.46
C VAL A 137 -9.66 2.07 -1.90
N VAL A 138 -8.68 1.15 -1.81
CA VAL A 138 -7.36 1.31 -2.46
C VAL A 138 -7.10 0.08 -3.34
N SER A 139 -6.60 0.31 -4.54
CA SER A 139 -6.28 -0.72 -5.52
C SER A 139 -4.86 -0.60 -6.06
N VAL A 140 -4.18 -1.74 -6.16
CA VAL A 140 -2.81 -1.88 -6.66
C VAL A 140 -2.69 -3.12 -7.54
N ASN A 141 -1.63 -3.23 -8.31
CA ASN A 141 -1.43 -4.40 -9.16
C ASN A 141 -0.87 -5.59 -8.37
N SER A 142 -1.40 -6.78 -8.65
CA SER A 142 -0.71 -8.01 -8.30
C SER A 142 0.58 -8.17 -9.13
N THR A 143 1.47 -9.08 -8.75
CA THR A 143 2.63 -9.42 -9.57
C THR A 143 2.97 -10.90 -9.44
N ASN A 144 3.50 -11.48 -10.53
CA ASN A 144 4.17 -12.78 -10.47
C ASN A 144 5.65 -12.67 -10.07
N GLY A 145 6.08 -11.47 -9.67
CA GLY A 145 7.44 -11.13 -9.32
C GLY A 145 8.19 -10.44 -10.43
N SER A 146 7.90 -10.71 -11.70
CA SER A 146 8.57 -10.06 -12.84
C SER A 146 7.68 -9.07 -13.58
N ASN A 147 6.37 -9.35 -13.67
CA ASN A 147 5.42 -8.56 -14.43
C ASN A 147 4.22 -8.17 -13.57
N PRO A 148 3.71 -6.93 -13.71
CA PRO A 148 2.42 -6.56 -13.15
C PRO A 148 1.32 -7.49 -13.69
N GLY A 149 0.49 -7.97 -12.77
CA GLY A 149 -0.71 -8.73 -13.06
C GLY A 149 -1.95 -7.86 -12.91
N ARG A 150 -3.10 -8.52 -12.74
CA ARG A 150 -4.38 -7.84 -12.55
C ARG A 150 -4.42 -7.01 -11.26
N ALA A 151 -5.18 -5.93 -11.29
CA ALA A 151 -5.46 -5.11 -10.12
C ALA A 151 -6.18 -5.91 -9.02
N VAL A 152 -5.85 -5.60 -7.78
CA VAL A 152 -6.50 -6.14 -6.57
C VAL A 152 -6.82 -5.00 -5.63
N THR A 153 -7.92 -5.16 -4.90
CA THR A 153 -8.53 -4.07 -4.15
C THR A 153 -8.68 -4.42 -2.68
N VAL A 154 -8.35 -3.46 -1.81
CA VAL A 154 -8.70 -3.49 -0.39
C VAL A 154 -9.84 -2.49 -0.18
N PRO A 155 -11.08 -2.95 0.09
CA PRO A 155 -12.26 -2.08 0.11
C PRO A 155 -12.35 -1.17 1.33
N ARG A 156 -11.61 -1.51 2.40
CA ARG A 156 -11.60 -0.75 3.67
C ARG A 156 -10.17 -0.48 4.10
N PHE A 157 -9.38 0.10 3.20
CA PHE A 157 -8.01 0.46 3.50
C PHE A 157 -8.01 1.67 4.45
N LEU A 158 -7.35 1.54 5.60
CA LEU A 158 -7.27 2.55 6.64
C LEU A 158 -6.22 3.61 6.27
N PHE A 159 -6.57 4.89 6.38
CA PHE A 159 -5.67 6.01 6.14
C PHE A 159 -6.09 7.21 6.99
N ALA A 160 -5.21 8.21 7.10
CA ALA A 160 -5.52 9.46 7.76
C ALA A 160 -5.88 10.56 6.74
N CYS A 161 -6.95 11.29 7.00
CA CYS A 161 -7.21 12.56 6.36
C CYS A 161 -6.30 13.63 6.94
N ALA A 162 -5.65 14.40 6.07
CA ALA A 162 -4.81 15.53 6.42
C ALA A 162 -5.35 16.83 5.80
N PRO A 163 -5.03 17.98 6.40
CA PRO A 163 -5.33 19.29 5.80
C PRO A 163 -4.37 19.62 4.66
N THR A 164 -4.80 20.46 3.72
CA THR A 164 -4.03 20.79 2.51
C THR A 164 -2.65 21.36 2.81
N PHE A 165 -2.50 22.17 3.87
CA PHE A 165 -1.21 22.77 4.20
C PHE A 165 -0.10 21.73 4.45
N LEU A 166 -0.47 20.52 4.84
CA LEU A 166 0.49 19.44 5.08
C LEU A 166 1.14 18.93 3.79
N LEU A 167 0.59 19.27 2.60
CA LEU A 167 1.18 18.97 1.30
C LEU A 167 2.39 19.87 0.95
N GLN A 168 2.67 20.91 1.74
CA GLN A 168 3.76 21.83 1.46
C GLN A 168 5.10 21.09 1.32
N GLY A 169 5.82 21.37 0.23
CA GLY A 169 7.13 20.78 -0.05
C GLY A 169 7.08 19.35 -0.61
N LEU A 170 5.90 18.75 -0.81
CA LEU A 170 5.79 17.48 -1.54
C LEU A 170 5.95 17.69 -3.05
N ALA A 171 6.36 16.64 -3.74
CA ALA A 171 6.44 16.60 -5.21
C ALA A 171 5.14 17.08 -5.86
N THR A 172 5.27 17.83 -6.95
CA THR A 172 4.13 18.42 -7.66
C THR A 172 3.09 17.37 -8.02
N GLY A 173 1.82 17.62 -7.65
CA GLY A 173 0.70 16.72 -7.91
C GLY A 173 0.56 15.56 -6.91
N ALA A 174 1.45 15.43 -5.91
CA ALA A 174 1.22 14.52 -4.80
C ALA A 174 0.09 15.02 -3.90
N VAL A 175 -0.80 14.12 -3.51
CA VAL A 175 -1.95 14.42 -2.64
C VAL A 175 -1.79 13.84 -1.24
N GLY A 176 -0.60 13.31 -0.92
CA GLY A 176 -0.34 12.68 0.36
C GLY A 176 0.95 11.90 0.42
N ILE A 177 1.08 11.09 1.48
CA ILE A 177 2.25 10.25 1.76
C ILE A 177 1.85 8.80 1.97
N ALA A 178 2.55 7.89 1.31
CA ALA A 178 2.49 6.46 1.58
C ALA A 178 3.51 6.06 2.66
N GLY A 179 3.05 5.92 3.90
CA GLY A 179 3.87 5.44 5.02
C GLY A 179 4.15 3.94 4.96
N LEU A 180 5.43 3.55 4.89
CA LEU A 180 5.90 2.16 4.78
C LEU A 180 6.51 1.62 6.09
N GLY A 181 6.34 2.36 7.19
CA GLY A 181 6.97 2.08 8.48
C GLY A 181 6.43 0.84 9.19
N ARG A 182 7.00 0.58 10.37
CA ARG A 182 6.66 -0.57 11.23
C ARG A 182 5.38 -0.34 12.02
N ASN A 183 4.25 -0.21 11.34
CA ASN A 183 2.93 -0.05 11.94
C ASN A 183 1.91 -0.99 11.27
N ARG A 184 0.85 -1.40 11.98
CA ARG A 184 -0.19 -2.27 11.42
C ARG A 184 -1.08 -1.54 10.39
N ALA A 185 -1.21 -0.23 10.51
CA ALA A 185 -1.88 0.64 9.54
C ALA A 185 -0.93 1.16 8.42
N ALA A 186 0.36 0.79 8.44
CA ALA A 186 1.27 1.13 7.35
C ALA A 186 0.85 0.45 6.05
N PHE A 187 1.18 1.07 4.92
CA PHE A 187 0.74 0.64 3.60
C PHE A 187 1.07 -0.83 3.29
N PRO A 188 2.31 -1.32 3.49
CA PRO A 188 2.65 -2.72 3.27
C PRO A 188 1.94 -3.68 4.24
N SER A 189 1.78 -3.28 5.51
CA SER A 189 1.15 -4.12 6.54
C SER A 189 -0.32 -4.39 6.25
N GLN A 190 -1.06 -3.38 5.78
CA GLN A 190 -2.47 -3.53 5.45
C GLN A 190 -2.69 -4.47 4.26
N PHE A 191 -1.89 -4.31 3.20
CA PHE A 191 -1.93 -5.20 2.05
C PHE A 191 -1.52 -6.63 2.39
N ALA A 192 -0.46 -6.78 3.21
CA ALA A 192 -0.05 -8.10 3.67
C ALA A 192 -1.16 -8.79 4.48
N SER A 193 -1.83 -8.06 5.37
CA SER A 193 -2.95 -8.60 6.13
C SER A 193 -4.15 -8.94 5.23
N ALA A 194 -4.51 -8.06 4.29
CA ALA A 194 -5.68 -8.22 3.43
C ALA A 194 -5.56 -9.43 2.48
N PHE A 195 -4.35 -9.71 2.00
CA PHE A 195 -4.09 -10.80 1.05
C PHE A 195 -3.35 -11.98 1.67
N SER A 196 -3.20 -12.03 3.00
CA SER A 196 -2.49 -13.09 3.73
C SER A 196 -1.04 -13.30 3.24
N LEU A 197 -0.36 -12.20 2.91
CA LEU A 197 1.06 -12.19 2.52
C LEU A 197 1.95 -12.13 3.75
N HIS A 198 3.22 -12.50 3.57
CA HIS A 198 4.24 -12.22 4.56
C HIS A 198 4.39 -10.71 4.76
N ARG A 199 4.59 -10.27 6.01
CA ARG A 199 4.83 -8.86 6.38
C ARG A 199 6.26 -8.42 6.02
N LYS A 200 6.60 -8.55 4.75
CA LYS A 200 7.86 -8.11 4.16
C LYS A 200 7.56 -7.34 2.88
N PHE A 201 8.38 -6.34 2.58
CA PHE A 201 8.33 -5.66 1.30
C PHE A 201 9.76 -5.41 0.83
N ALA A 202 9.89 -5.15 -0.47
CA ALA A 202 11.15 -4.77 -1.05
C ALA A 202 11.00 -3.47 -1.82
N ILE A 203 12.05 -2.66 -1.83
CA ILE A 203 12.10 -1.43 -2.59
C ILE A 203 13.30 -1.50 -3.52
N CYS A 204 13.07 -1.12 -4.77
CA CYS A 204 14.08 -0.94 -5.79
C CYS A 204 13.95 0.49 -6.31
N LEU A 205 14.90 1.35 -5.97
CA LEU A 205 14.90 2.75 -6.39
C LEU A 205 15.75 2.85 -7.66
N GLY A 206 15.16 3.36 -8.74
CA GLY A 206 15.87 3.57 -10.01
C GLY A 206 16.94 4.67 -9.89
N SER A 207 17.96 4.59 -10.74
CA SER A 207 19.07 5.54 -10.77
C SER A 207 18.69 6.89 -11.38
N VAL A 208 19.52 7.90 -11.07
CA VAL A 208 19.57 9.18 -11.77
C VAL A 208 20.83 9.16 -12.62
N GLN A 209 20.69 9.30 -13.93
CA GLN A 209 21.82 9.44 -14.84
C GLN A 209 22.42 10.85 -14.64
N VAL A 210 23.67 10.92 -14.17
CA VAL A 210 24.36 12.20 -13.90
C VAL A 210 24.93 12.80 -15.21
N SER A 211 25.39 11.94 -16.13
CA SER A 211 25.71 12.23 -17.54
C SER A 211 25.90 10.90 -18.30
N ASP A 212 26.10 10.94 -19.63
CA ASP A 212 26.22 9.75 -20.49
C ASP A 212 27.44 8.86 -20.19
N ASP A 213 28.49 9.39 -19.55
CA ASP A 213 29.81 8.71 -19.43
C ASP A 213 30.35 8.57 -17.99
N VAL A 214 29.59 8.96 -16.96
CA VAL A 214 30.13 9.03 -15.58
C VAL A 214 29.36 8.16 -14.60
N LEU A 215 30.04 7.13 -14.08
CA LEU A 215 29.59 6.30 -12.96
C LEU A 215 30.39 6.68 -11.69
N CYS A 216 29.77 7.35 -10.72
CA CYS A 216 30.43 7.81 -9.49
C CYS A 216 29.86 7.11 -8.25
N LEU A 217 30.68 6.41 -7.45
CA LEU A 217 30.28 5.95 -6.12
C LEU A 217 29.90 7.15 -5.24
N GLY A 218 28.59 7.37 -5.05
CA GLY A 218 28.05 8.51 -4.30
C GLY A 218 28.19 8.38 -2.78
N LEU A 219 29.41 8.35 -2.26
CA LEU A 219 29.65 8.64 -0.84
C LEU A 219 29.68 10.16 -0.68
N ILE A 220 28.65 10.74 -0.07
CA ILE A 220 28.64 12.14 0.33
C ILE A 220 29.12 12.21 1.77
N ASP A 221 30.17 12.98 2.03
CA ASP A 221 30.60 13.35 3.38
C ASP A 221 29.45 14.12 4.06
N GLY A 222 28.99 13.61 5.21
CA GLY A 222 27.89 14.19 5.99
C GLY A 222 28.21 15.56 6.62
N GLY A 223 29.41 16.08 6.37
CA GLY A 223 29.89 17.33 6.93
C GLY A 223 30.25 17.20 8.42
N SER A 224 30.64 18.32 9.04
CA SER A 224 31.08 18.31 10.44
C SER A 224 29.98 18.11 11.48
N ASN A 225 28.69 18.18 11.09
CA ASN A 225 27.52 18.04 11.97
C ASN A 225 26.33 17.35 11.26
N PRO A 226 26.42 16.04 10.95
CA PRO A 226 25.32 15.35 10.29
C PRO A 226 24.14 15.16 11.26
N ARG A 227 22.91 15.50 10.82
CA ARG A 227 21.68 15.32 11.61
C ARG A 227 21.30 13.84 11.81
N THR A 228 21.77 12.94 10.94
CA THR A 228 21.57 11.50 11.00
C THR A 228 22.89 10.78 10.75
N SER A 229 23.11 9.61 11.35
CA SER A 229 24.43 8.98 11.42
C SER A 229 24.95 8.36 10.11
N ILE A 230 24.10 8.18 9.09
CA ILE A 230 24.48 7.60 7.79
C ILE A 230 23.58 8.18 6.69
N VAL A 231 24.16 8.82 5.67
CA VAL A 231 23.46 9.21 4.43
C VAL A 231 23.86 8.22 3.34
N ILE A 232 23.02 7.23 3.09
CA ILE A 232 23.18 6.36 1.91
C ILE A 232 22.47 7.06 0.75
N GLY A 233 23.25 7.67 -0.15
CA GLY A 233 22.69 8.33 -1.32
C GLY A 233 21.92 7.33 -2.20
N GLY A 234 20.86 7.79 -2.88
CA GLY A 234 20.05 6.93 -3.77
C GLY A 234 20.88 6.22 -4.86
N TYR A 235 22.02 6.81 -5.23
CA TYR A 235 23.01 6.22 -6.13
C TYR A 235 23.73 5.00 -5.52
N GLN A 236 23.96 4.98 -4.20
CA GLN A 236 24.56 3.81 -3.53
C GLN A 236 23.57 2.67 -3.34
N VAL A 237 22.28 2.97 -3.37
CA VAL A 237 21.18 1.98 -3.39
C VAL A 237 20.88 1.53 -4.83
N GLU A 238 21.63 1.99 -5.82
CA GLU A 238 21.40 1.64 -7.22
C GLU A 238 21.48 0.13 -7.42
N ASN A 239 20.43 -0.42 -8.03
CA ASN A 239 20.32 -1.86 -8.31
C ASN A 239 20.59 -2.74 -7.08
N ASN A 240 20.33 -2.21 -5.87
CA ASN A 240 20.35 -2.95 -4.61
C ASN A 240 18.91 -3.10 -4.12
N LEU A 241 18.47 -4.35 -3.98
CA LEU A 241 17.17 -4.64 -3.40
C LEU A 241 17.25 -4.46 -1.89
N LEU A 242 16.48 -3.49 -1.37
CA LEU A 242 16.29 -3.34 0.06
C LEU A 242 15.08 -4.15 0.50
N GLN A 243 15.31 -5.22 1.26
CA GLN A 243 14.24 -6.03 1.82
C GLN A 243 14.00 -5.67 3.28
N PHE A 244 12.77 -5.23 3.57
CA PHE A 244 12.33 -4.92 4.92
C PHE A 244 11.47 -6.07 5.44
N ASP A 245 11.98 -6.84 6.38
CA ASP A 245 11.20 -7.83 7.12
C ASP A 245 10.67 -7.20 8.42
N LEU A 246 9.38 -6.86 8.41
CA LEU A 246 8.72 -6.20 9.54
C LEU A 246 8.37 -7.18 10.66
N ALA A 247 8.35 -8.49 10.38
CA ALA A 247 8.08 -9.52 11.37
C ALA A 247 9.31 -9.82 12.21
N THR A 248 10.48 -9.96 11.57
CA THR A 248 11.74 -10.27 12.25
C THR A 248 12.59 -9.03 12.57
N SER A 249 12.14 -7.84 12.17
CA SER A 249 12.86 -6.57 12.35
C SER A 249 14.23 -6.55 11.65
N ARG A 250 14.31 -7.13 10.45
CA ARG A 250 15.56 -7.25 9.69
C ARG A 250 15.50 -6.39 8.43
N LEU A 251 16.61 -5.69 8.15
CA LEU A 251 16.89 -5.08 6.86
C LEU A 251 17.92 -5.95 6.14
N GLY A 252 17.56 -6.44 4.97
CA GLY A 252 18.44 -7.18 4.07
C GLY A 252 18.78 -6.37 2.82
N PHE A 253 19.94 -6.64 2.25
CA PHE A 253 20.40 -6.07 0.99
C PHE A 253 20.72 -7.21 0.03
N SER A 254 20.28 -7.13 -1.21
CA SER A 254 20.81 -8.02 -2.26
C SER A 254 22.23 -7.58 -2.64
N SER A 255 23.03 -8.51 -3.18
CA SER A 255 24.17 -8.13 -4.03
C SER A 255 23.68 -7.28 -5.21
N LEU A 256 24.54 -6.42 -5.77
CA LEU A 256 24.24 -5.63 -6.97
C LEU A 256 23.54 -6.50 -8.01
N LEU A 257 22.31 -6.14 -8.38
CA LEU A 257 21.52 -6.88 -9.38
C LEU A 257 22.24 -6.94 -10.73
N PHE A 258 23.12 -5.98 -11.01
CA PHE A 258 24.01 -5.98 -12.18
C PHE A 258 24.93 -7.21 -12.23
N GLY A 259 25.44 -7.67 -11.09
CA GLY A 259 26.24 -8.91 -11.01
C GLY A 259 25.43 -10.17 -11.32
N ARG A 260 24.10 -10.08 -11.36
CA ARG A 260 23.16 -11.12 -11.81
C ARG A 260 22.56 -10.83 -13.20
N MET A 261 23.14 -9.88 -13.96
CA MET A 261 22.62 -9.41 -15.25
C MET A 261 21.13 -9.01 -15.21
N THR A 262 20.68 -8.42 -14.10
CA THR A 262 19.29 -7.93 -13.95
C THR A 262 19.26 -6.52 -13.39
N THR A 263 18.12 -5.85 -13.54
CA THR A 263 17.87 -4.49 -13.06
C THR A 263 16.56 -4.47 -12.26
N CYS A 264 16.28 -3.37 -11.56
CA CYS A 264 14.98 -3.20 -10.88
C CYS A 264 13.77 -3.46 -11.79
N ALA A 265 13.88 -3.18 -13.09
CA ALA A 265 12.80 -3.37 -14.06
C ALA A 265 12.52 -4.85 -14.37
N ASN A 266 13.52 -5.72 -14.25
CA ASN A 266 13.45 -7.12 -14.67
C ASN A 266 13.62 -8.12 -13.51
N PHE A 267 13.75 -7.63 -12.28
CA PHE A 267 13.98 -8.47 -11.11
C PHE A 267 12.72 -9.25 -10.73
N ASN A 268 12.86 -10.53 -10.39
CA ASN A 268 11.75 -11.34 -9.87
C ASN A 268 11.61 -11.13 -8.35
N PHE A 269 10.69 -10.25 -7.94
CA PHE A 269 10.44 -9.95 -6.51
C PHE A 269 9.83 -11.10 -5.71
N THR A 270 9.44 -12.22 -6.34
CA THR A 270 8.92 -13.41 -5.65
C THR A 270 9.96 -14.52 -5.46
N SER A 271 11.11 -14.45 -6.14
CA SER A 271 12.22 -15.38 -5.91
C SER A 271 12.96 -14.97 -4.64
N VAL A 272 12.43 -15.34 -3.49
CA VAL A 272 13.09 -15.08 -2.21
C VAL A 272 14.16 -16.16 -2.01
N ALA A 273 15.37 -15.73 -1.68
CA ALA A 273 16.32 -16.55 -0.93
C ALA A 273 15.88 -16.65 0.53
#